data_AF-A0A924N450-F1
#
_entry.id   AF-A0A924N450-F1
#
_cell.length_a   1.000
_cell.length_b   1.000
_cell.length_c   1.000
_cell.angle_alpha   90.00
_cell.angle_beta   90.00
_cell.angle_gamma   90.00
#
_symmetry.space_group_name_H-M   'P 1'
#
loop_
_entity.id
_entity.type
_entity.pdbx_description
1 polymer ?
#
loop_
_entity_poly.entity_id
_entity_poly.type
_entity_poly.pdbx_seq_one_letter_code
_entity_poly.pdbx_strand_id
1 'polypeptide(L)'
;MGAGVMIGAGIFALTGQVAELAGALFLLAFVVAAVISGFAAYTYIKMSNAYPSAGGIAMVLSKAYGRSTITDGCSLLMAFSMIISESLVARTFGTYTLQLFNVGANRLLVPALAVGLIVAAFLINIAGNRVIGGVSKVAAVLKIGGIAIFAIAALWASGLNSHEATTAPAAATTGVTASGFLAGVALAILAYKGLRHRTGRKPR
;
A
#
# COMPACT_ATOMS: atom_id res chain seq x y z
N MET A 1 6.43 -5.81 10.81
CA MET A 1 5.54 -6.12 9.67
C MET A 1 4.95 -4.85 9.01
N GLY A 2 4.47 -3.84 9.75
CA GLY A 2 3.77 -2.67 9.15
C GLY A 2 4.56 -1.80 8.15
N ALA A 3 5.78 -1.35 8.48
CA ALA A 3 6.51 -0.39 7.65
C ALA A 3 6.91 -0.94 6.26
N GLY A 4 7.28 -2.22 6.17
CA GLY A 4 7.71 -2.83 4.90
C GLY A 4 6.57 -3.00 3.88
N VAL A 5 5.35 -3.19 4.36
CA VAL A 5 4.14 -3.27 3.54
C VAL A 5 3.77 -1.88 3.02
N MET A 6 3.86 -0.85 3.86
CA MET A 6 3.56 0.54 3.47
C MET A 6 4.51 1.06 2.39
N ILE A 7 5.82 0.81 2.54
CA ILE A 7 6.81 1.24 1.55
C ILE A 7 6.62 0.46 0.25
N GLY A 8 6.46 -0.87 0.33
CA GLY A 8 6.33 -1.74 -0.85
C GLY A 8 5.06 -1.47 -1.65
N ALA A 9 3.90 -1.70 -1.05
CA ALA A 9 2.63 -1.55 -1.74
C ALA A 9 2.27 -0.07 -1.95
N GLY A 10 2.52 0.77 -0.96
CA GLY A 10 2.13 2.18 -0.99
C GLY A 10 2.93 3.00 -2.00
N ILE A 11 4.26 2.93 -1.94
CA ILE A 11 5.12 3.80 -2.75
C ILE A 11 5.35 3.21 -4.15
N PHE A 12 5.69 1.93 -4.24
CA PHE A 12 6.04 1.34 -5.54
C PHE A 12 4.82 0.89 -6.34
N ALA A 13 3.79 0.32 -5.70
CA ALA A 13 2.62 -0.16 -6.42
C ALA A 13 1.57 0.95 -6.66
N LEU A 14 1.24 1.73 -5.62
CA LEU A 14 0.06 2.60 -5.63
C LEU A 14 0.34 4.04 -6.05
N THR A 15 1.55 4.57 -5.85
CA THR A 15 1.85 5.97 -6.20
C THR A 15 1.59 6.30 -7.66
N GLY A 16 1.92 5.39 -8.59
CA GLY A 16 1.60 5.57 -10.02
C GLY A 16 0.10 5.70 -10.29
N GLN A 17 -0.72 4.84 -9.69
CA GLN A 17 -2.18 4.88 -9.83
C GLN A 17 -2.80 6.11 -9.17
N VAL A 18 -2.27 6.52 -8.01
CA VAL A 18 -2.71 7.75 -7.34
C VAL A 18 -2.35 8.97 -8.18
N ALA A 19 -1.17 8.99 -8.81
CA ALA A 19 -0.77 10.05 -9.73
C ALA A 19 -1.63 10.09 -11.00
N GLU A 20 -2.02 8.95 -11.54
CA GLU A 20 -2.93 8.86 -12.69
C GLU A 20 -4.32 9.43 -12.37
N LEU A 21 -4.85 9.18 -11.16
CA LEU A 21 -6.20 9.61 -10.75
C LEU A 21 -6.24 11.06 -10.22
N ALA A 22 -5.25 11.46 -9.43
CA ALA A 22 -5.20 12.78 -8.78
C ALA A 22 -4.36 13.81 -9.56
N GLY A 23 -3.66 13.39 -10.62
CA GLY A 23 -2.83 14.25 -11.46
C GLY A 23 -1.79 15.03 -10.66
N ALA A 24 -1.68 16.33 -10.91
CA ALA A 24 -0.76 17.23 -10.19
C ALA A 24 -1.05 17.33 -8.67
N LEU A 25 -2.27 16.98 -8.24
CA LEU A 25 -2.68 17.03 -6.82
C LEU A 25 -2.39 15.72 -6.07
N PHE A 26 -1.65 14.78 -6.66
CA PHE A 26 -1.39 13.48 -6.02
C PHE A 26 -0.68 13.60 -4.65
N LEU A 27 0.25 14.55 -4.49
CA LEU A 27 0.90 14.79 -3.19
C LEU A 27 -0.10 15.25 -2.13
N LEU A 28 -1.04 16.12 -2.51
CA LEU A 28 -2.11 16.55 -1.63
C LEU A 28 -3.02 15.37 -1.26
N ALA A 29 -3.31 14.46 -2.21
CA ALA A 29 -4.09 13.27 -1.94
C ALA A 29 -3.41 12.35 -0.89
N PHE A 30 -2.08 12.20 -0.96
CA PHE A 30 -1.32 11.49 0.07
C PHE A 30 -1.36 12.18 1.43
N VAL A 31 -1.27 13.51 1.49
CA VAL A 31 -1.37 14.27 2.75
C VAL A 31 -2.75 14.08 3.39
N VAL A 32 -3.82 14.23 2.62
CA VAL A 32 -5.19 14.03 3.11
C VAL A 32 -5.39 12.59 3.59
N ALA A 33 -4.93 11.61 2.81
CA ALA A 33 -4.99 10.20 3.20
C ALA A 33 -4.18 9.90 4.47
N ALA A 34 -3.03 10.55 4.66
CA ALA A 34 -2.21 10.42 5.87
C ALA A 34 -2.94 10.95 7.10
N VAL A 35 -3.60 12.12 7.01
CA VAL A 35 -4.40 12.69 8.11
C VAL A 35 -5.54 11.76 8.50
N ILE A 36 -6.31 11.28 7.52
CA ILE A 36 -7.43 10.34 7.74
C ILE A 36 -6.93 9.04 8.38
N SER A 37 -5.85 8.47 7.86
CA SER A 37 -5.26 7.24 8.39
C SER A 37 -4.66 7.45 9.78
N GLY A 38 -4.14 8.64 10.07
CA GLY A 38 -3.63 9.04 11.38
C GLY A 38 -4.70 8.98 12.47
N PHE A 39 -5.90 9.52 12.20
CA PHE A 39 -7.03 9.41 13.14
C PHE A 39 -7.43 7.95 13.37
N ALA A 40 -7.50 7.13 12.31
CA ALA A 40 -7.81 5.71 12.42
C ALA A 40 -6.74 4.94 13.23
N ALA A 41 -5.46 5.24 13.01
CA ALA A 41 -4.36 4.64 13.75
C ALA A 41 -4.38 5.05 15.23
N TYR A 42 -4.67 6.32 15.53
CA TYR A 42 -4.77 6.80 16.91
C TYR A 42 -5.84 6.07 17.72
N THR A 43 -7.04 5.93 17.16
CA THR A 43 -8.12 5.17 17.79
C THR A 43 -7.71 3.72 18.03
N TYR A 44 -7.04 3.10 17.06
CA TYR A 44 -6.55 1.73 17.19
C TYR A 44 -5.48 1.58 18.28
N ILE A 45 -4.53 2.52 18.37
CA ILE A 45 -3.50 2.53 19.41
C ILE A 45 -4.15 2.64 20.80
N LYS A 46 -5.08 3.58 20.98
CA LYS A 46 -5.76 3.80 22.26
C LYS A 46 -6.55 2.57 22.70
N MET A 47 -7.26 1.93 21.77
CA MET A 47 -8.04 0.71 22.04
C MET A 47 -7.13 -0.49 22.33
N SER A 48 -6.05 -0.66 21.57
CA SER A 48 -5.09 -1.75 21.76
C SER A 48 -4.33 -1.65 23.08
N ASN A 49 -4.12 -0.43 23.59
CA ASN A 49 -3.52 -0.21 24.92
C ASN A 49 -4.52 -0.47 26.05
N ALA A 50 -5.80 -0.12 25.88
CA ALA A 50 -6.84 -0.37 26.88
C ALA A 50 -7.22 -1.86 26.99
N TYR A 51 -7.19 -2.58 25.87
CA TYR A 51 -7.54 -4.00 25.81
C TYR A 51 -6.42 -4.79 25.10
N PRO A 52 -5.31 -5.09 25.80
CA PRO A 52 -4.22 -5.87 25.25
C PRO A 52 -4.69 -7.32 25.07
N SER A 53 -4.97 -7.70 23.83
CA SER A 53 -5.44 -9.05 23.53
C SER A 53 -5.03 -9.52 22.14
N ALA A 54 -4.89 -10.84 21.99
CA ALA A 54 -4.35 -11.48 20.79
C ALA A 54 -5.34 -11.56 19.60
N GLY A 55 -6.60 -11.14 19.78
CA GLY A 55 -7.67 -11.35 18.78
C GLY A 55 -7.70 -10.37 17.61
N GLY A 56 -6.71 -9.47 17.49
CA GLY A 56 -6.57 -8.56 16.36
C GLY A 56 -7.74 -7.58 16.21
N ILE A 57 -7.94 -7.10 14.98
CA ILE A 57 -8.81 -5.95 14.70
C ILE A 57 -10.30 -6.31 14.78
N ALA A 58 -10.66 -7.57 14.51
CA ALA A 58 -12.03 -8.08 14.69
C ALA A 58 -12.43 -8.10 16.17
N MET A 59 -11.50 -8.40 17.07
CA MET A 59 -11.77 -8.32 18.50
C MET A 59 -11.99 -6.88 18.97
N VAL A 60 -11.21 -5.93 18.47
CA VAL A 60 -11.43 -4.49 18.74
C VAL A 60 -12.86 -4.10 18.40
N LEU A 61 -13.36 -4.56 17.25
CA LEU A 61 -14.72 -4.31 16.81
C LEU A 61 -15.75 -4.99 17.71
N SER A 62 -15.53 -6.25 18.10
CA SER A 62 -16.42 -6.96 19.04
C SER A 62 -16.46 -6.33 20.43
N LYS A 63 -15.38 -5.68 20.86
CA LYS A 63 -15.31 -5.03 22.16
C LYS A 63 -15.93 -3.64 22.14
N ALA A 64 -15.86 -2.94 21.01
CA ALA A 64 -16.47 -1.63 20.82
C ALA A 64 -18.00 -1.70 20.61
N TYR A 65 -18.49 -2.69 19.85
CA TYR A 65 -19.90 -2.80 19.46
C TYR A 65 -20.65 -3.98 20.11
N GLY A 66 -19.97 -4.82 20.89
CA GLY A 66 -20.54 -6.03 21.49
C GLY A 66 -20.69 -7.19 20.49
N ARG A 67 -21.22 -8.33 20.96
CA ARG A 67 -21.65 -9.44 20.10
C ARG A 67 -23.00 -9.06 19.46
N SER A 68 -22.93 -8.42 18.30
CA SER A 68 -24.08 -8.00 17.50
C SER A 68 -23.81 -8.35 16.04
N THR A 69 -24.86 -8.59 15.26
CA THR A 69 -24.79 -8.83 13.80
C THR A 69 -24.00 -7.73 13.07
N ILE A 70 -23.99 -6.51 13.60
CA ILE A 70 -23.23 -5.37 13.07
C ILE A 70 -21.71 -5.63 13.17
N THR A 71 -21.24 -6.19 14.27
CA THR A 71 -19.83 -6.54 14.48
C THR A 71 -19.37 -7.58 13.48
N ASP A 72 -20.18 -8.60 13.23
CA ASP A 72 -19.86 -9.67 12.29
C ASP A 72 -19.85 -9.14 10.85
N GLY A 73 -20.84 -8.32 10.50
CA GLY A 73 -20.90 -7.64 9.20
C GLY A 73 -19.70 -6.74 8.94
N CYS A 74 -19.34 -5.90 9.92
CA CYS A 74 -18.16 -5.02 9.81
C CYS A 74 -16.84 -5.81 9.77
N SER A 75 -16.75 -6.95 10.46
CA SER A 75 -15.57 -7.85 10.39
C SER A 75 -15.42 -8.47 9.00
N LEU A 76 -16.53 -8.88 8.38
CA LEU A 76 -16.55 -9.41 7.01
C LEU A 76 -16.16 -8.32 5.99
N LEU A 77 -16.71 -7.11 6.14
CA LEU A 77 -16.35 -5.97 5.29
C LEU A 77 -14.86 -5.65 5.36
N MET A 78 -14.28 -5.82 6.56
CA MET A 78 -12.85 -5.65 6.77
C MET A 78 -12.02 -6.76 6.10
N ALA A 79 -12.48 -8.01 6.14
CA ALA A 79 -11.86 -9.11 5.41
C ALA A 79 -11.88 -8.86 3.89
N PHE A 80 -13.02 -8.44 3.33
CA PHE A 80 -13.10 -8.05 1.92
C PHE A 80 -12.16 -6.90 1.57
N SER A 81 -12.07 -5.88 2.43
CA SER A 81 -11.12 -4.78 2.23
C SER A 81 -9.67 -5.26 2.18
N MET A 82 -9.28 -6.32 2.92
CA MET A 82 -7.94 -6.91 2.81
C MET A 82 -7.75 -7.64 1.48
N ILE A 83 -8.70 -8.46 1.07
CA ILE A 83 -8.64 -9.22 -0.19
C ILE A 83 -8.51 -8.26 -1.39
N ILE A 84 -9.31 -7.19 -1.41
CA ILE A 84 -9.27 -6.17 -2.47
C ILE A 84 -7.89 -5.49 -2.52
N SER A 85 -7.32 -5.17 -1.36
CA SER A 85 -6.01 -4.51 -1.26
C SER A 85 -4.88 -5.38 -1.82
N GLU A 86 -4.84 -6.67 -1.46
CA GLU A 86 -3.82 -7.60 -1.99
C GLU A 86 -4.01 -7.84 -3.50
N SER A 87 -5.27 -7.93 -3.95
CA SER A 87 -5.60 -8.07 -5.38
C SER A 87 -5.13 -6.87 -6.21
N LEU A 88 -5.27 -5.66 -5.67
CA LEU A 88 -4.80 -4.44 -6.30
C LEU A 88 -3.28 -4.44 -6.47
N VAL A 89 -2.54 -4.83 -5.42
CA VAL A 89 -1.06 -4.93 -5.46
C VAL A 89 -0.59 -6.02 -6.42
N ALA A 90 -1.26 -7.16 -6.48
CA ALA A 90 -0.93 -8.22 -7.44
C ALA A 90 -1.15 -7.76 -8.88
N ARG A 91 -2.22 -6.98 -9.12
CA ARG A 91 -2.53 -6.44 -10.46
C ARG A 91 -1.54 -5.37 -10.89
N THR A 92 -1.11 -4.48 -10.00
CA THR A 92 -0.06 -3.49 -10.31
C THR A 92 1.27 -4.16 -10.62
N PHE A 93 1.64 -5.22 -9.89
CA PHE A 93 2.81 -6.04 -10.21
C PHE A 93 2.76 -6.60 -11.63
N GLY A 94 1.63 -7.19 -12.04
CA GLY A 94 1.45 -7.71 -13.40
C GLY A 94 1.61 -6.63 -14.46
N THR A 95 0.99 -5.47 -14.27
CA THR A 95 1.09 -4.33 -15.19
C THR A 95 2.53 -3.81 -15.31
N TYR A 96 3.23 -3.58 -14.19
CA TYR A 96 4.61 -3.09 -14.21
C TYR A 96 5.60 -4.09 -14.78
N THR A 97 5.40 -5.38 -14.52
CA THR A 97 6.24 -6.45 -15.09
C THR A 97 6.15 -6.45 -16.62
N LEU A 98 4.94 -6.35 -17.19
CA LEU A 98 4.76 -6.32 -18.64
C LEU A 98 5.31 -5.04 -19.28
N GLN A 99 5.14 -3.89 -18.61
CA GLN A 99 5.74 -2.62 -19.06
C GLN A 99 7.26 -2.71 -19.15
N LEU A 100 7.92 -3.40 -18.22
CA LEU A 100 9.38 -3.57 -18.23
C LEU A 100 9.87 -4.34 -19.48
N PHE A 101 9.10 -5.30 -19.97
CA PHE A 101 9.42 -6.07 -21.18
C PHE A 101 8.86 -5.44 -22.47
N ASN A 102 8.30 -4.23 -22.39
CA ASN A 102 7.64 -3.54 -23.50
C ASN A 102 6.52 -4.38 -24.17
N VAL A 103 5.97 -5.35 -23.44
CA VAL A 103 4.80 -6.12 -23.85
C VAL A 103 3.61 -5.32 -23.36
N GLY A 104 2.80 -4.78 -24.29
CA GLY A 104 1.62 -3.99 -23.93
C GLY A 104 0.69 -4.74 -22.97
N ALA A 105 -0.18 -4.00 -22.27
CA ALA A 105 -1.10 -4.54 -21.28
C ALA A 105 -2.10 -5.53 -21.89
N ASN A 106 -1.68 -6.79 -22.06
CA ASN A 106 -2.49 -7.84 -22.62
C ASN A 106 -3.55 -8.26 -21.58
N ARG A 107 -4.81 -8.29 -22.02
CA ARG A 107 -6.01 -8.55 -21.20
C ARG A 107 -5.94 -9.89 -20.45
N LEU A 108 -5.10 -10.82 -20.89
CA LEU A 108 -4.89 -12.13 -20.25
C LEU A 108 -3.60 -12.22 -19.42
N LEU A 109 -2.51 -11.55 -19.82
CA LEU A 109 -1.22 -11.67 -19.14
C LEU A 109 -1.19 -10.92 -17.80
N VAL A 110 -1.82 -9.74 -17.70
CA VAL A 110 -1.86 -8.99 -16.43
C VAL A 110 -2.56 -9.81 -15.33
N PRO A 111 -3.78 -10.35 -15.56
CA PRO A 111 -4.43 -11.21 -14.56
C PRO A 111 -3.65 -12.50 -14.28
N ALA A 112 -3.06 -13.13 -15.32
CA ALA A 112 -2.29 -14.36 -15.13
C ALA A 112 -1.07 -14.15 -14.21
N LEU A 113 -0.31 -13.07 -14.42
CA LEU A 113 0.82 -12.71 -13.55
C LEU A 113 0.36 -12.34 -12.13
N ALA A 114 -0.76 -11.62 -12.00
CA ALA A 114 -1.32 -11.28 -10.70
C ALA A 114 -1.73 -12.53 -9.90
N VAL A 115 -2.43 -13.47 -10.53
CA VAL A 115 -2.79 -14.75 -9.91
C VAL A 115 -1.54 -15.57 -9.57
N GLY A 116 -0.57 -15.62 -10.48
CA GLY A 116 0.72 -16.27 -10.23
C GLY A 116 1.45 -15.70 -9.01
N LEU A 117 1.45 -14.38 -8.84
CA LEU A 117 2.02 -13.72 -7.66
C LEU A 117 1.27 -14.09 -6.37
N ILE A 118 -0.06 -14.12 -6.40
CA ILE A 118 -0.88 -14.52 -5.23
C ILE A 118 -0.59 -15.97 -4.84
N VAL A 119 -0.50 -16.89 -5.82
CA VAL A 119 -0.15 -18.29 -5.58
C VAL A 119 1.25 -18.41 -4.99
N ALA A 120 2.24 -17.69 -5.52
CA ALA A 120 3.58 -17.66 -4.97
C ALA A 120 3.61 -17.13 -3.52
N ALA A 121 2.88 -16.03 -3.25
CA ALA A 121 2.75 -15.49 -1.91
C ALA A 121 2.08 -16.47 -0.94
N PHE A 122 1.06 -17.21 -1.40
CA PHE A 122 0.40 -18.26 -0.65
C PHE A 122 1.34 -19.42 -0.31
N LEU A 123 2.16 -19.87 -1.27
CA LEU A 123 3.18 -20.90 -1.02
C LEU A 123 4.22 -20.45 0.01
N ILE A 124 4.67 -19.20 -0.06
CA ILE A 124 5.58 -18.61 0.94
C ILE A 124 4.90 -18.53 2.31
N ASN A 125 3.59 -18.22 2.35
CA ASN A 125 2.81 -18.18 3.59
C ASN A 125 2.76 -19.56 4.27
N ILE A 126 2.51 -20.61 3.49
CA ILE A 126 2.50 -22.00 3.96
C ILE A 126 3.90 -22.46 4.43
N ALA A 127 4.96 -22.01 3.76
CA ALA A 127 6.35 -22.38 4.11
C ALA A 127 6.80 -21.89 5.50
N GLY A 128 6.00 -21.07 6.18
CA GLY A 128 6.14 -20.75 7.59
C GLY A 128 6.93 -19.47 7.89
N ASN A 129 6.82 -19.02 9.14
CA ASN A 129 7.27 -17.69 9.58
C ASN A 129 8.76 -17.41 9.38
N ARG A 130 9.62 -18.44 9.39
CA ARG A 130 11.07 -18.28 9.17
C ARG A 130 11.36 -17.85 7.72
N VAL A 131 10.68 -18.46 6.76
CA VAL A 131 10.82 -18.14 5.33
C VAL A 131 10.25 -16.75 5.06
N ILE A 132 9.05 -16.45 5.58
CA ILE A 132 8.43 -15.12 5.46
C ILE A 132 9.36 -14.01 5.98
N GLY A 133 9.99 -14.24 7.14
CA GLY A 133 10.95 -13.31 7.72
C GLY A 133 12.18 -13.10 6.84
N GLY A 134 12.73 -14.17 6.25
CA GLY A 134 13.85 -14.10 5.30
C GLY A 134 13.48 -13.32 4.03
N VAL A 135 12.39 -13.71 3.37
CA VAL A 135 11.88 -13.04 2.16
C VAL A 135 11.61 -11.55 2.43
N SER A 136 11.02 -11.22 3.58
CA SER A 136 10.77 -9.82 3.98
C SER A 136 12.04 -9.00 4.13
N LYS A 137 13.11 -9.58 4.70
CA LYS A 137 14.41 -8.90 4.83
C LYS A 137 15.05 -8.66 3.47
N VAL A 138 15.09 -9.69 2.61
CA VAL A 138 15.63 -9.58 1.25
C VAL A 138 14.87 -8.52 0.45
N ALA A 139 13.54 -8.55 0.48
CA ALA A 139 12.71 -7.56 -0.18
C ALA A 139 12.95 -6.13 0.35
N ALA A 140 13.23 -5.96 1.65
CA ALA A 140 13.56 -4.66 2.22
C ALA A 140 14.90 -4.13 1.72
N VAL A 141 15.94 -4.97 1.71
CA VAL A 141 17.27 -4.62 1.18
C VAL A 141 17.19 -4.26 -0.29
N LEU A 142 16.47 -5.07 -1.10
CA LEU A 142 16.28 -4.80 -2.52
C LEU A 142 15.58 -3.46 -2.78
N LYS A 143 14.54 -3.13 -2.00
CA LYS A 143 13.83 -1.85 -2.12
C LYS A 143 14.74 -0.66 -1.81
N ILE A 144 15.47 -0.72 -0.69
CA ILE A 144 16.38 0.36 -0.28
C ILE A 144 17.50 0.52 -1.32
N GLY A 145 18.09 -0.59 -1.78
CA GLY A 145 19.12 -0.60 -2.81
C GLY A 145 18.62 -0.02 -4.14
N GLY A 146 17.42 -0.39 -4.57
CA GLY A 146 16.80 0.14 -5.79
C GLY A 146 16.61 1.66 -5.74
N ILE A 147 16.13 2.20 -4.60
CA ILE A 147 15.97 3.65 -4.42
C ILE A 147 17.33 4.35 -4.42
N ALA A 148 18.33 3.78 -3.73
CA ALA A 148 19.66 4.37 -3.67
C ALA A 148 20.31 4.46 -5.06
N ILE A 149 20.24 3.37 -5.84
CA ILE A 149 20.74 3.36 -7.23
C ILE A 149 19.99 4.38 -8.08
N PHE A 150 18.66 4.41 -7.98
CA PHE A 150 17.85 5.38 -8.72
C PHE A 150 18.21 6.83 -8.37
N ALA A 151 18.40 7.13 -7.08
CA ALA A 151 18.78 8.47 -6.62
C ALA A 151 20.17 8.88 -7.13
N ILE A 152 21.16 7.97 -7.10
CA ILE A 152 22.50 8.23 -7.61
C ILE A 152 22.46 8.44 -9.13
N ALA A 153 21.75 7.58 -9.87
CA ALA A 153 21.60 7.70 -11.31
C ALA A 153 20.89 9.00 -11.71
N ALA A 154 19.84 9.40 -10.98
CA ALA A 154 19.13 10.65 -11.20
C ALA A 154 20.04 11.87 -10.93
N LEU A 155 20.82 11.86 -9.85
CA LEU A 155 21.80 12.91 -9.56
C LEU A 155 22.89 13.00 -10.63
N TRP A 156 23.36 11.85 -11.13
CA TRP A 156 24.37 11.79 -12.18
C TRP A 156 23.83 12.28 -13.52
N ALA A 157 22.61 11.86 -13.88
CA ALA A 157 21.93 12.24 -15.12
C ALA A 157 21.48 13.71 -15.14
N SER A 158 21.09 14.28 -14.00
CA SER A 158 20.75 15.70 -13.88
C SER A 158 21.96 16.61 -14.14
N GLY A 159 23.18 16.07 -14.04
CA GLY A 159 24.38 16.86 -13.82
C GLY A 159 24.27 17.67 -12.52
N LEU A 160 25.37 18.13 -11.94
CA LEU A 160 25.30 19.06 -10.81
C LEU A 160 24.81 20.47 -11.22
N ASN A 161 24.27 20.59 -12.44
CA ASN A 161 23.72 21.81 -13.01
C ASN A 161 22.26 21.93 -12.53
N SER A 162 22.10 22.65 -11.44
CA SER A 162 20.83 22.95 -10.80
C SER A 162 19.93 23.84 -11.66
N HIS A 163 19.44 23.36 -12.81
CA HIS A 163 18.57 24.16 -13.69
C HIS A 163 17.53 23.38 -14.50
N GLU A 164 17.12 22.15 -14.14
CA GLU A 164 15.93 21.52 -14.78
C GLU A 164 15.02 20.73 -13.80
N ALA A 165 14.94 21.15 -12.53
CA ALA A 165 13.93 20.62 -11.59
C ALA A 165 12.58 21.37 -11.65
N THR A 166 12.35 22.19 -12.68
CA THR A 166 11.10 22.93 -12.90
C THR A 166 10.49 22.64 -14.26
N THR A 167 10.49 21.38 -14.67
CA THR A 167 9.30 20.87 -15.35
C THR A 167 8.62 19.92 -14.38
N ALA A 168 8.01 20.48 -13.33
CA ALA A 168 6.70 19.95 -12.97
C ALA A 168 5.98 19.90 -14.32
N PRO A 169 5.56 18.73 -14.84
CA PRO A 169 4.71 18.76 -16.00
C PRO A 169 3.61 19.73 -15.60
N ALA A 170 3.42 20.78 -16.38
CA ALA A 170 2.18 21.52 -16.37
C ALA A 170 1.12 20.51 -16.85
N ALA A 171 0.88 19.47 -16.05
CA ALA A 171 -0.28 18.64 -16.07
C ALA A 171 -1.36 19.58 -15.55
N ALA A 172 -1.77 20.49 -16.44
CA ALA A 172 -3.15 20.82 -16.66
C ALA A 172 -4.00 20.43 -15.44
N THR A 173 -4.10 21.35 -14.49
CA THR A 173 -5.16 21.31 -13.46
C THR A 173 -6.55 21.12 -14.12
N THR A 174 -6.65 21.38 -15.42
CA THR A 174 -7.73 21.09 -16.35
C THR A 174 -8.14 19.62 -16.51
N GLY A 175 -7.46 18.63 -15.90
CA GLY A 175 -7.86 17.21 -15.94
C GLY A 175 -8.28 16.58 -14.60
N VAL A 176 -8.07 17.26 -13.47
CA VAL A 176 -8.36 16.65 -12.15
C VAL A 176 -9.84 16.85 -11.81
N THR A 177 -10.62 15.80 -12.04
CA THR A 177 -12.01 15.75 -11.56
C THR A 177 -12.03 15.57 -10.04
N ALA A 178 -13.02 16.16 -9.36
CA ALA A 178 -13.20 15.96 -7.92
C ALA A 178 -13.34 14.46 -7.56
N SER A 179 -13.97 13.69 -8.46
CA SER A 179 -14.07 12.23 -8.35
C SER A 179 -12.71 11.54 -8.50
N GLY A 180 -11.86 11.95 -9.44
CA GLY A 180 -10.50 11.44 -9.60
C GLY A 180 -9.62 11.73 -8.38
N PHE A 181 -9.70 12.95 -7.83
CA PHE A 181 -9.00 13.29 -6.59
C PHE A 181 -9.47 12.43 -5.41
N LEU A 182 -10.79 12.29 -5.21
CA LEU A 182 -11.34 11.43 -4.16
C LEU A 182 -10.95 9.95 -4.32
N ALA A 183 -10.92 9.44 -5.56
CA ALA A 183 -10.45 8.09 -5.86
C ALA A 183 -8.95 7.93 -5.54
N GLY A 184 -8.14 8.94 -5.87
CA GLY A 184 -6.72 8.99 -5.51
C GLY A 184 -6.50 9.00 -3.99
N VAL A 185 -7.29 9.78 -3.24
CA VAL A 185 -7.27 9.76 -1.76
C VAL A 185 -7.66 8.38 -1.23
N ALA A 186 -8.72 7.76 -1.78
CA ALA A 186 -9.16 6.43 -1.37
C ALA A 186 -8.08 5.35 -1.60
N LEU A 187 -7.38 5.40 -2.74
CA LEU A 187 -6.23 4.51 -3.00
C LEU A 187 -5.04 4.84 -2.09
N ALA A 188 -4.75 6.11 -1.84
CA ALA A 188 -3.68 6.51 -0.93
C ALA A 188 -3.94 6.04 0.52
N ILE A 189 -5.20 5.96 0.96
CA ILE A 189 -5.53 5.37 2.28
C ILE A 189 -5.10 3.89 2.37
N LEU A 190 -5.16 3.14 1.25
CA LEU A 190 -4.68 1.75 1.21
C LEU A 190 -3.16 1.69 1.42
N ALA A 191 -2.40 2.65 0.88
CA ALA A 191 -0.95 2.75 1.12
C ALA A 191 -0.63 2.91 2.63
N TYR A 192 -1.50 3.60 3.38
CA TYR A 192 -1.33 3.80 4.82
C TYR A 192 -1.86 2.66 5.71
N LYS A 193 -2.49 1.63 5.13
CA LYS A 193 -3.13 0.53 5.87
C LYS A 193 -2.18 -0.19 6.84
N GLY A 194 -0.88 -0.22 6.54
CA GLY A 194 0.14 -0.82 7.41
C GLY A 194 0.36 -0.15 8.77
N LEU A 195 -0.09 1.09 9.00
CA LEU A 195 0.01 1.77 10.30
C LEU A 195 -0.79 1.05 11.39
N ARG A 196 -1.93 0.45 11.01
CA ARG A 196 -2.86 -0.21 11.95
C ARG A 196 -2.31 -1.53 12.51
N HIS A 197 -1.32 -2.13 11.89
CA HIS A 197 -0.84 -3.46 12.27
C HIS A 197 0.35 -3.46 13.24
N ARG A 198 0.81 -2.30 13.73
CA ARG A 198 2.06 -2.20 14.52
C ARG A 198 1.89 -2.33 16.04
N THR A 199 0.67 -2.34 16.60
CA THR A 199 0.49 -2.21 18.06
C THR A 199 0.09 -3.47 18.83
N GLY A 200 0.23 -4.67 18.26
CA GLY A 200 0.10 -5.91 19.03
C GLY A 200 1.34 -6.15 19.91
N ARG A 201 1.40 -5.56 21.11
CA ARG A 201 2.34 -6.01 22.15
C ARG A 201 1.92 -7.42 22.54
N LYS A 202 2.78 -8.43 22.29
CA LYS A 202 2.53 -9.80 22.77
C LYS A 202 2.33 -9.74 24.30
N PRO A 203 1.29 -10.41 24.86
CA PRO A 203 1.25 -10.62 26.30
C PRO A 203 2.53 -11.37 26.69
N ARG A 204 3.17 -10.89 27.76
CA ARG A 204 4.32 -11.55 28.38
C ARG A 204 3.88 -12.88 28.98
#